data_AF-A0A101V8I0-F1
#
_entry.id   AF-A0A101V8I0-F1
#
_cell.length_a   1.000
_cell.length_b   1.000
_cell.length_c   1.000
_cell.angle_alpha   90.00
_cell.angle_beta   90.00
_cell.angle_gamma   90.00
#
_symmetry.space_group_name_H-M   'P 1'
#
loop_
_entity.id
_entity.type
_entity.pdbx_description
1 polymer ?
#
loop_
_entity_poly.entity_id
_entity_poly.type
_entity_poly.pdbx_seq_one_letter_code
_entity_poly.pdbx_strand_id
1 'polypeptide(L)'
;MLTRGAPPDGARALASPEDIAAMEGVHYLYVEGGAGAAAAFLASDLVDRIDIYRAPIVIGSGMDAIGDIGLTDLEHAHGRWSEVDRRQLGSDCFTAYERTGNQE
;
A
#
# COMPACT_ATOMS: atom_id res chain seq x y z
N MET A 1 9.78 8.95 4.99
CA MET A 1 9.30 8.06 6.06
C MET A 1 8.03 8.63 6.65
N LEU A 2 6.91 7.93 6.55
CA LEU A 2 5.68 8.33 7.22
C LEU A 2 5.81 8.01 8.72
N THR A 3 5.76 9.00 9.59
CA THR A 3 5.95 8.81 11.03
C THR A 3 5.28 9.89 11.85
N ARG A 4 4.98 9.56 13.12
CA ARG A 4 4.50 10.52 14.13
C ARG A 4 5.63 11.07 15.02
N GLY A 5 6.85 10.58 14.87
CA GLY A 5 8.02 10.94 15.67
C GLY A 5 9.17 11.52 14.86
N ALA A 6 10.30 11.79 15.53
CA ALA A 6 11.51 12.25 14.84
C ALA A 6 11.99 11.17 13.85
N PRO A 7 12.28 11.54 12.59
CA PRO A 7 12.87 10.61 11.65
C PRO A 7 14.32 10.26 12.05
N PRO A 8 14.81 9.05 11.73
CA PRO A 8 16.22 8.74 11.87
C PRO A 8 17.07 9.64 10.96
N ASP A 9 18.35 9.77 11.28
CA ASP A 9 19.28 10.60 10.53
C ASP A 9 19.28 10.24 9.04
N GLY A 10 19.19 11.27 8.19
CA GLY A 10 19.13 11.12 6.74
C GLY A 10 17.74 10.80 6.17
N ALA A 11 16.73 10.55 7.01
CA ALA A 11 15.35 10.35 6.55
C ALA A 11 14.54 11.65 6.57
N ARG A 12 13.83 11.92 5.47
CA ARG A 12 12.79 12.96 5.44
C ARG A 12 11.50 12.39 6.02
N ALA A 13 10.95 13.04 7.04
CA ALA A 13 9.63 12.70 7.57
C ALA A 13 8.53 13.20 6.62
N LEU A 14 7.49 12.39 6.46
CA LEU A 14 6.19 12.78 5.95
C LEU A 14 5.23 12.71 7.14
N ALA A 15 4.44 13.77 7.35
CA ALA A 15 3.44 13.83 8.40
C ALA A 15 2.13 13.16 7.96
N SER A 16 1.84 13.20 6.67
CA SER A 16 0.70 12.51 6.05
C SER A 16 1.04 11.97 4.65
N PRO A 17 0.21 11.07 4.08
CA PRO A 17 0.40 10.59 2.71
C PRO A 17 0.40 11.70 1.66
N GLU A 18 -0.37 12.77 1.85
CA GLU A 18 -0.50 13.89 0.89
C GLU A 18 0.79 14.70 0.73
N ASP A 19 1.70 14.65 1.72
CA ASP A 19 2.99 15.34 1.67
C ASP A 19 3.88 14.85 0.51
N ILE A 20 3.57 13.69 -0.10
CA ILE A 20 4.28 13.20 -1.29
C ILE A 20 4.16 14.16 -2.47
N ALA A 21 3.10 14.98 -2.53
CA ALA A 21 2.91 15.96 -3.61
C ALA A 21 3.99 17.05 -3.62
N ALA A 22 4.68 17.27 -2.48
CA ALA A 22 5.78 18.20 -2.34
C ALA A 22 7.16 17.57 -2.60
N MET A 23 7.21 16.32 -3.08
CA MET A 23 8.46 15.64 -3.42
C MET A 23 8.86 15.97 -4.86
N GLU A 24 9.85 16.85 -5.00
CA GLU A 24 10.41 17.20 -6.31
C GLU A 24 11.29 16.07 -6.87
N GLY A 25 11.20 15.82 -8.18
CA GLY A 25 12.02 14.83 -8.88
C GLY A 25 11.66 13.36 -8.60
N VAL A 26 10.51 13.11 -7.96
CA VAL A 26 10.03 11.76 -7.66
C VAL A 26 8.84 11.43 -8.57
N HIS A 27 9.04 10.44 -9.45
CA HIS A 27 8.02 9.97 -10.37
C HIS A 27 7.27 8.74 -9.85
N TYR A 28 7.95 7.93 -9.03
CA TYR A 28 7.40 6.69 -8.48
C TYR A 28 7.79 6.60 -7.01
N LEU A 29 6.83 6.20 -6.18
CA LEU A 29 7.04 5.96 -4.77
C LEU A 29 6.61 4.53 -4.45
N TYR A 30 7.54 3.74 -3.94
CA TYR A 30 7.21 2.44 -3.36
C TYR A 30 7.00 2.60 -1.86
N VAL A 31 5.79 2.27 -1.40
CA VAL A 31 5.41 2.42 0.02
C VAL A 31 5.51 1.06 0.70
N GLU A 32 6.57 0.89 1.48
CA GLU A 32 6.74 -0.24 2.38
C GLU A 32 6.53 0.21 3.83
N GLY A 33 5.78 -0.57 4.60
CA GLY A 33 5.50 -0.28 5.99
C GLY A 33 4.50 -1.25 6.59
N GLY A 34 4.16 -1.02 7.87
CA GLY A 34 3.12 -1.80 8.54
C GLY A 34 1.70 -1.40 8.13
N ALA A 35 0.72 -2.13 8.68
CA ALA A 35 -0.71 -1.98 8.40
C ALA A 35 -1.20 -0.52 8.36
N GLY A 36 -0.72 0.32 9.29
CA GLY A 36 -1.13 1.72 9.39
C GLY A 36 -0.62 2.61 8.24
N ALA A 37 0.58 2.34 7.72
CA ALA A 37 1.09 3.08 6.57
C ALA A 37 0.30 2.71 5.30
N ALA A 38 0.10 1.41 5.06
CA ALA A 38 -0.73 0.94 3.96
C ALA A 38 -2.15 1.50 4.02
N ALA A 39 -2.77 1.46 5.21
CA ALA A 39 -4.11 1.99 5.42
C ALA A 39 -4.20 3.51 5.16
N ALA A 40 -3.21 4.28 5.63
CA ALA A 40 -3.18 5.73 5.42
C ALA A 40 -3.15 6.08 3.92
N PHE A 41 -2.28 5.46 3.13
CA PHE A 41 -2.21 5.72 1.69
C PHE A 41 -3.48 5.26 0.95
N LEU A 42 -4.05 4.11 1.32
CA LEU A 42 -5.30 3.63 0.74
C LEU A 42 -6.49 4.54 1.07
N ALA A 43 -6.58 5.03 2.31
CA ALA A 43 -7.63 5.93 2.77
C ALA A 43 -7.51 7.33 2.13
N SER A 44 -6.29 7.81 1.88
CA SER A 44 -6.03 9.06 1.15
C SER A 44 -6.21 8.94 -0.37
N ASP A 45 -6.55 7.75 -0.87
CA ASP A 45 -6.73 7.46 -2.29
C ASP A 45 -5.47 7.61 -3.17
N LEU A 46 -4.27 7.53 -2.57
CA LEU A 46 -2.97 7.77 -3.22
C LEU A 46 -2.25 6.48 -3.65
N VAL A 47 -3.01 5.41 -3.90
CA VAL A 47 -2.47 4.10 -4.32
C VAL A 47 -2.98 3.77 -5.72
N ASP A 48 -2.03 3.61 -6.64
CA ASP A 48 -2.26 3.21 -8.03
C ASP A 48 -2.04 1.71 -8.25
N ARG A 49 -1.18 1.10 -7.43
CA ARG A 49 -0.78 -0.31 -7.54
C ARG A 49 -0.59 -0.96 -6.17
N ILE A 50 -1.04 -2.20 -6.05
CA ILE A 50 -0.86 -3.04 -4.86
C ILE A 50 -0.08 -4.29 -5.25
N ASP A 51 1.06 -4.49 -4.61
CA ASP A 51 1.90 -5.68 -4.75
C ASP A 51 1.78 -6.54 -3.48
N ILE A 52 1.23 -7.75 -3.59
CA ILE A 52 1.00 -8.66 -2.46
C ILE A 52 1.93 -9.89 -2.57
N TYR A 53 2.70 -10.11 -1.51
CA TYR A 53 3.53 -11.31 -1.33
C TYR A 53 2.94 -12.19 -0.23
N ARG A 54 2.67 -13.46 -0.56
CA ARG A 54 2.06 -14.41 0.38
C ARG A 54 2.89 -15.69 0.48
N ALA A 55 3.38 -15.96 1.68
CA ALA A 55 4.00 -17.24 2.02
C ALA A 55 2.94 -18.29 2.39
N PRO A 56 3.19 -19.59 2.18
CA PRO A 56 2.28 -20.67 2.57
C PRO A 56 2.38 -20.97 4.09
N ILE A 57 2.23 -19.94 4.92
CA ILE A 57 2.42 -20.00 6.38
C ILE A 57 1.16 -19.48 7.09
N VAL A 58 0.70 -20.21 8.09
CA VAL A 58 -0.43 -19.82 8.95
C VAL A 58 0.12 -19.33 10.30
N ILE A 59 -0.15 -18.06 10.64
CA ILE A 59 0.44 -17.40 11.82
C ILE A 59 -0.56 -17.08 12.95
N GLY A 60 -1.85 -17.36 12.77
CA GLY A 60 -2.89 -17.02 13.74
C GLY A 60 -3.23 -15.52 13.75
N SER A 61 -3.46 -14.93 14.93
CA SER A 61 -3.83 -13.51 15.11
C SER A 61 -2.61 -12.58 14.99
N GLY A 62 -1.89 -12.69 13.86
CA GLY A 62 -0.74 -11.84 13.55
C GLY A 62 -1.12 -10.37 13.36
N MET A 63 -0.14 -9.57 12.95
CA MET A 63 -0.39 -8.18 12.56
C MET A 63 -1.12 -8.13 11.22
N ASP A 64 -2.10 -7.24 11.10
CA ASP A 64 -2.79 -7.01 9.84
C ASP A 64 -1.82 -6.51 8.76
N ALA A 65 -2.06 -6.91 7.51
CA ALA A 65 -1.31 -6.38 6.37
C ALA A 65 -1.75 -4.96 6.01
N ILE A 66 -3.04 -4.66 6.19
CA ILE A 66 -3.68 -3.36 5.95
C ILE A 66 -4.57 -3.08 7.16
N GLY A 67 -4.38 -1.94 7.81
CA GLY A 67 -5.24 -1.49 8.91
C GLY A 67 -6.60 -1.00 8.43
N ASP A 68 -7.41 -0.48 9.34
CA ASP A 68 -8.71 0.09 8.98
C ASP A 68 -8.56 1.28 8.00
N ILE A 69 -9.28 1.20 6.88
CA ILE A 69 -9.32 2.22 5.82
C ILE A 69 -10.62 3.02 5.83
N GLY A 70 -11.52 2.78 6.79
CA GLY A 70 -12.81 3.47 6.87
C GLY A 70 -13.86 2.97 5.87
N LEU A 71 -13.71 1.74 5.35
CA LEU A 71 -14.68 1.16 4.42
C LEU A 71 -15.96 0.75 5.18
N THR A 72 -17.04 1.50 4.99
CA THR A 72 -18.33 1.28 5.69
C THR A 72 -19.25 0.32 4.97
N ASP A 73 -19.11 0.20 3.65
CA ASP A 73 -19.91 -0.65 2.78
C ASP A 73 -19.08 -1.19 1.62
N LEU A 74 -19.55 -2.26 0.99
CA LEU A 74 -18.86 -2.89 -0.13
C LEU A 74 -19.22 -2.28 -1.49
N GLU A 75 -20.26 -1.45 -1.57
CA GLU A 75 -20.75 -0.90 -2.84
C GLU A 75 -19.64 -0.14 -3.57
N HIS A 76 -18.89 0.67 -2.82
CA HIS A 76 -17.77 1.45 -3.33
C HIS A 76 -16.44 0.68 -3.42
N ALA A 77 -16.39 -0.56 -2.93
CA ALA A 77 -15.17 -1.38 -2.96
C ALA A 77 -14.99 -2.12 -4.29
N HIS A 78 -16.09 -2.40 -4.98
CA HIS A 78 -16.08 -3.20 -6.21
C HIS A 78 -15.43 -2.47 -7.38
N GLY A 79 -14.78 -3.23 -8.26
CA GLY A 79 -14.24 -2.73 -9.53
C GLY A 79 -13.04 -1.79 -9.40
N ARG A 80 -12.52 -1.53 -8.19
CA ARG A 80 -11.37 -0.62 -7.98
C ARG A 80 -10.04 -1.18 -8.45
N TRP A 81 -9.89 -2.51 -8.47
CA TRP A 81 -8.60 -3.18 -8.68
C TRP A 81 -8.72 -4.24 -9.78
N SER A 82 -7.78 -4.24 -10.70
CA SER A 82 -7.60 -5.27 -11.72
C SER A 82 -6.31 -6.04 -11.46
N GLU A 83 -6.36 -7.37 -11.48
CA GLU A 83 -5.15 -8.19 -11.40
C GLU A 83 -4.37 -8.06 -12.70
N VAL A 84 -3.12 -7.63 -12.61
CA VAL A 84 -2.25 -7.41 -13.78
C VAL A 84 -1.10 -8.38 -13.85
N ASP A 85 -0.78 -9.06 -12.74
CA ASP A 85 0.30 -10.03 -12.68
C ASP A 85 0.11 -11.02 -11.54
N ARG A 86 0.56 -12.25 -11.75
CA ARG A 86 0.60 -13.30 -10.74
C ARG A 86 1.75 -14.24 -11.04
N ARG A 87 2.61 -14.45 -10.04
CA ARG A 87 3.82 -15.26 -10.19
C ARG A 87 4.06 -16.14 -8.97
N GLN A 88 4.64 -17.31 -9.20
CA GLN A 88 5.24 -18.12 -8.15
C GLN A 88 6.69 -17.66 -7.94
N LEU A 89 7.07 -17.38 -6.69
CA LEU A 89 8.41 -16.97 -6.27
C LEU A 89 8.94 -17.95 -5.23
N GLY A 90 9.57 -19.04 -5.67
CA GLY A 90 9.96 -20.13 -4.77
C GLY A 90 8.73 -20.76 -4.11
N SER A 91 8.66 -20.75 -2.77
CA SER A 91 7.48 -21.18 -2.01
C SER A 91 6.33 -20.18 -2.01
N ASP A 92 6.60 -18.92 -2.34
CA ASP A 92 5.69 -17.81 -2.10
C ASP A 92 4.94 -17.43 -3.39
N CYS A 93 3.81 -16.75 -3.25
CA CYS A 93 3.03 -16.24 -4.36
C CYS A 93 3.05 -14.71 -4.35
N PHE A 94 3.35 -14.13 -5.50
CA PHE A 94 3.20 -12.72 -5.80
C PHE A 94 1.91 -12.48 -6.59
N THR A 95 1.19 -11.42 -6.27
CA THR A 95 0.07 -10.92 -7.07
C THR A 95 0.09 -9.41 -7.09
N ALA A 96 -0.05 -8.83 -8.27
CA ALA A 96 -0.16 -7.39 -8.44
C ALA A 96 -1.55 -6.98 -8.92
N TYR A 97 -2.03 -5.89 -8.35
CA TYR A 97 -3.24 -5.22 -8.76
C TYR A 97 -2.95 -3.78 -9.16
N GLU A 98 -3.61 -3.30 -10.21
CA GLU A 98 -3.60 -1.88 -10.59
C GLU A 98 -5.00 -1.29 -10.44
N ARG A 99 -5.06 0.01 -10.13
CA ARG A 99 -6.31 0.74 -10.04
C ARG A 99 -7.00 0.75 -11.41
N THR A 100 -8.28 0.35 -11.42
CA THR A 100 -9.09 0.43 -12.63
C THR A 100 -9.24 1.89 -13.05
N GLY A 101 -8.91 2.21 -14.30
CA GLY A 101 -8.93 3.57 -14.83
C GLY A 101 -7.55 4.23 -14.96
N ASN A 102 -6.48 3.63 -14.44
CA ASN A 102 -5.09 4.08 -14.63
C ASN A 102 -4.38 3.45 -15.83
N GLN A 103 -5.10 2.70 -16.68
CA GLN A 103 -4.56 2.20 -17.95
C GLN A 103 -4.66 3.31 -19.00
N GLU A 104 -3.67 4.22 -19.02
CA GLU A 104 -3.32 5.01 -20.21
C GLU A 104 -2.20 4.32 -20.99
#